data_AF-A0A1G1T257-F1
#
_entry.id   AF-A0A1G1T257-F1
#
_cell.length_a   1.000
_cell.length_b   1.000
_cell.length_c   1.000
_cell.angle_alpha   90.00
_cell.angle_beta   90.00
_cell.angle_gamma   90.00
#
_symmetry.space_group_name_H-M   'P 1'
#
loop_
_entity.id
_entity.type
_entity.pdbx_description
1 polymer ?
#
loop_
_entity_poly.entity_id
_entity_poly.type
_entity_poly.pdbx_seq_one_letter_code
_entity_poly.pdbx_strand_id
1 'polypeptide(L)'
;MDNLAFQQAIRRIRWVHWLHYPLQGLLMGGVVLLAGQRAAVGPTLEPRLATWPVLLLLGGVVPLLGVLAYLVFRRLRANIRRPAQENLRIYLGRIFLRNSLLSLAALPLLASYAVTHQVFDLVACAGVLAALAWQLAPSAKSYQQWLLR
;
A
#
# COMPACT_ATOMS: atom_id res chain seq x y z
N MET A 1 -22.17 -18.73 12.11
CA MET A 1 -22.15 -17.38 11.49
C MET A 1 -23.03 -17.44 10.27
N ASP A 2 -24.04 -16.59 10.18
CA ASP A 2 -25.03 -16.67 9.11
C ASP A 2 -24.40 -16.34 7.75
N ASN A 3 -24.84 -17.04 6.71
CA ASN A 3 -24.28 -16.91 5.36
C ASN A 3 -24.40 -15.47 4.84
N LEU A 4 -25.48 -14.77 5.19
CA LEU A 4 -25.69 -13.35 4.84
C LEU A 4 -24.66 -12.42 5.50
N ALA A 5 -24.36 -12.62 6.79
CA ALA A 5 -23.37 -11.82 7.50
C ALA A 5 -21.95 -12.04 6.93
N PHE A 6 -21.64 -13.27 6.50
CA PHE A 6 -20.37 -13.59 5.84
C PHE A 6 -20.23 -12.88 4.48
N GLN A 7 -21.26 -12.95 3.62
CA GLN A 7 -21.23 -12.30 2.31
C GLN A 7 -21.12 -10.77 2.42
N GLN A 8 -21.83 -10.16 3.37
CA GLN A 8 -21.73 -8.73 3.66
C GLN A 8 -20.32 -8.35 4.12
N ALA A 9 -19.71 -9.16 4.99
CA ALA A 9 -18.35 -8.95 5.44
C ALA A 9 -17.36 -8.98 4.26
N ILE A 10 -17.43 -10.00 3.39
CA ILE A 10 -16.56 -10.10 2.19
C ILE A 10 -16.77 -8.90 1.26
N ARG A 11 -18.02 -8.46 1.05
CA ARG A 11 -18.31 -7.27 0.23
C ARG A 11 -17.70 -6.00 0.80
N ARG A 12 -17.77 -5.81 2.13
CA ARG A 12 -17.13 -4.68 2.82
C ARG A 12 -15.61 -4.73 2.66
N ILE A 13 -15.01 -5.90 2.80
CA ILE A 13 -13.56 -6.12 2.63
C ILE A 13 -13.13 -5.73 1.20
N ARG A 14 -13.89 -6.14 0.19
CA ARG A 14 -13.62 -5.79 -1.21
C ARG A 14 -13.74 -4.28 -1.47
N TRP A 15 -14.73 -3.64 -0.86
CA TRP A 15 -14.89 -2.18 -0.94
C TRP A 15 -13.72 -1.43 -0.31
N VAL A 16 -13.32 -1.82 0.90
CA VAL A 16 -12.17 -1.22 1.60
C VAL A 16 -10.88 -1.44 0.82
N HIS A 17 -10.69 -2.64 0.24
CA HIS A 17 -9.55 -2.94 -0.64
C HIS A 17 -9.49 -1.99 -1.84
N TRP A 18 -10.61 -1.81 -2.53
CA TRP A 18 -10.70 -0.88 -3.66
C TRP A 18 -10.43 0.57 -3.27
N LEU A 19 -10.85 0.99 -2.08
CA LEU A 19 -10.65 2.35 -1.59
C LEU A 19 -9.21 2.59 -1.08
N HIS A 20 -8.51 1.53 -0.67
CA HIS A 20 -7.15 1.60 -0.17
C HIS A 20 -6.15 2.09 -1.22
N TYR A 21 -6.18 1.53 -2.44
CA TYR A 21 -5.23 1.89 -3.50
C TYR A 21 -5.30 3.36 -3.94
N PRO A 22 -6.48 3.96 -4.24
CA PRO A 22 -6.56 5.37 -4.59
C PRO A 22 -6.19 6.26 -3.40
N LEU A 23 -6.63 5.93 -2.19
CA LEU A 23 -6.28 6.70 -0.99
C LEU A 23 -4.76 6.68 -0.74
N GLN A 24 -4.14 5.51 -0.85
CA GLN A 24 -2.70 5.38 -0.65
C GLN A 24 -1.91 6.02 -1.78
N GLY A 25 -2.37 5.92 -3.03
CA GLY A 25 -1.79 6.65 -4.16
C GLY A 25 -1.85 8.16 -3.96
N LEU A 26 -2.96 8.70 -3.46
CA LEU A 26 -3.09 10.12 -3.09
C LEU A 26 -2.15 10.51 -1.95
N LEU A 27 -2.02 9.68 -0.91
CA LEU A 27 -1.10 9.93 0.19
C LEU A 27 0.36 9.92 -0.28
N MET A 28 0.76 8.92 -1.06
CA MET A 28 2.11 8.83 -1.63
C MET A 28 2.39 10.00 -2.57
N GLY A 29 1.45 10.31 -3.47
CA GLY A 29 1.54 11.46 -4.37
C GLY A 29 1.64 12.78 -3.62
N GLY A 30 0.80 13.00 -2.61
CA GLY A 30 0.82 14.20 -1.76
C GLY A 30 2.15 14.35 -1.01
N VAL A 31 2.67 13.27 -0.42
CA VAL A 31 3.98 13.29 0.27
C VAL A 31 5.11 13.63 -0.70
N VAL A 32 5.13 13.00 -1.88
CA VAL A 32 6.16 13.23 -2.90
C VAL A 32 6.10 14.66 -3.45
N LEU A 33 4.91 15.19 -3.73
CA LEU A 33 4.72 16.56 -4.21
C LEU A 33 5.07 17.61 -3.14
N LEU A 34 4.66 17.40 -1.89
CA LEU A 34 5.02 18.30 -0.77
C LEU A 34 6.53 18.31 -0.52
N ALA A 35 7.17 17.14 -0.61
CA ALA A 35 8.62 17.05 -0.50
C ALA A 35 9.33 17.75 -1.67
N GLY A 36 8.82 17.61 -2.89
CA GLY A 36 9.31 18.31 -4.07
C GLY A 36 9.15 19.83 -3.98
N GLN A 37 8.01 20.32 -3.48
CA GLN A 37 7.79 21.75 -3.28
C GLN A 37 8.70 22.35 -2.19
N ARG A 38 8.91 21.65 -1.07
CA ARG A 38 9.83 22.12 -0.02
C ARG A 38 11.29 22.15 -0.47
N ALA A 39 11.68 21.30 -1.40
CA ALA A 39 13.00 21.35 -2.02
C ALA A 39 13.19 22.60 -2.91
N ALA A 40 12.11 23.27 -3.32
CA ALA A 40 12.16 24.44 -4.21
C ALA A 40 12.19 25.82 -3.50
N VAL A 41 12.10 25.89 -2.16
CA VAL A 41 11.95 27.16 -1.40
C VAL A 41 13.29 27.73 -0.87
N GLY A 42 14.45 27.18 -1.27
CA GLY A 42 15.76 27.75 -0.93
C GLY A 42 16.31 28.66 -2.05
N PRO A 43 16.77 29.90 -1.78
CA PRO A 43 16.97 30.90 -2.82
C PRO A 43 18.19 30.71 -3.75
N THR A 44 19.02 29.66 -3.67
CA THR A 44 20.31 29.68 -4.40
C THR A 44 20.94 28.37 -4.90
N LEU A 45 20.35 27.18 -4.79
CA LEU A 45 21.09 25.95 -5.11
C LEU A 45 20.30 24.98 -6.00
N GLU A 46 20.99 24.44 -7.00
CA GLU A 46 20.45 23.58 -8.06
C GLU A 46 19.38 22.58 -7.57
N PRO A 47 18.25 22.44 -8.29
CA PRO A 47 17.15 21.56 -7.90
C PRO A 47 17.54 20.07 -7.76
N ARG A 48 18.66 19.64 -8.36
CA ARG A 48 19.23 18.30 -8.22
C ARG A 48 19.88 18.02 -6.85
N LEU A 49 20.41 19.05 -6.17
CA LEU A 49 21.07 18.92 -4.87
C LEU A 49 20.10 19.08 -3.68
N ALA A 50 18.87 19.54 -3.90
CA ALA A 50 17.87 19.65 -2.83
C ALA A 50 17.03 18.36 -2.66
N THR A 51 17.04 17.44 -3.63
CA THR A 51 16.19 16.24 -3.65
C THR A 51 16.84 14.99 -3.04
N TRP A 52 18.17 14.92 -2.92
CA TRP A 52 18.88 13.75 -2.38
C TRP A 52 18.56 13.41 -0.91
N PRO A 53 18.33 14.36 0.02
CA PRO A 53 18.01 14.01 1.41
C PRO A 53 16.65 13.31 1.51
N VAL A 54 15.70 13.76 0.68
CA VAL A 54 14.37 13.16 0.57
C VAL A 54 14.48 11.74 -0.01
N LEU A 55 15.28 11.56 -1.06
CA LEU A 55 15.51 10.24 -1.68
C LEU A 55 16.20 9.27 -0.71
N LEU A 56 17.15 9.73 0.10
CA LEU A 56 17.77 8.90 1.14
C LEU A 56 16.78 8.54 2.25
N LEU A 57 15.96 9.50 2.67
CA LEU A 57 14.93 9.26 3.69
C LEU A 57 13.88 8.27 3.18
N LEU A 58 13.45 8.39 1.91
CA LEU A 58 12.62 7.40 1.22
C LEU A 58 13.31 6.04 1.19
N GLY A 59 14.57 6.01 0.78
CA GLY A 59 15.39 4.81 0.65
C GLY A 59 15.63 4.10 1.98
N GLY A 60 15.57 4.80 3.12
CA GLY A 60 15.67 4.20 4.46
C GLY A 60 14.32 3.82 5.07
N VAL A 61 13.32 4.71 4.97
CA VAL A 61 12.00 4.51 5.59
C VAL A 61 11.21 3.41 4.91
N VAL A 62 11.26 3.32 3.58
CA VAL A 62 10.53 2.30 2.82
C VAL A 62 10.99 0.88 3.18
N PRO A 63 12.29 0.51 3.17
CA PRO A 63 12.70 -0.83 3.59
C PRO A 63 12.48 -1.08 5.07
N LEU A 64 12.64 -0.08 5.94
CA LEU A 64 12.37 -0.24 7.38
C LEU A 64 10.90 -0.58 7.64
N LEU A 65 9.98 0.19 7.07
CA LEU A 65 8.54 -0.08 7.13
C LEU A 65 8.21 -1.42 6.45
N GLY A 66 8.92 -1.73 5.36
CA GLY A 66 8.84 -3.00 4.65
C GLY A 66 9.13 -4.20 5.54
N VAL A 67 10.26 -4.18 6.24
CA VAL A 67 10.69 -5.22 7.17
C VAL A 67 9.73 -5.33 8.35
N LEU A 68 9.33 -4.20 8.95
CA LEU A 68 8.45 -4.19 10.11
C LEU A 68 7.06 -4.77 9.77
N ALA A 69 6.51 -4.36 8.62
CA ALA A 69 5.28 -4.92 8.08
C ALA A 69 5.43 -6.41 7.73
N TYR A 70 6.56 -6.84 7.16
CA TYR A 70 6.83 -8.25 6.90
C TYR A 70 6.85 -9.09 8.18
N LEU A 71 7.49 -8.59 9.25
CA LEU A 71 7.52 -9.25 10.56
C LEU A 71 6.12 -9.40 11.16
N VAL A 72 5.31 -8.34 11.10
CA VAL A 72 3.91 -8.38 11.54
C VAL A 72 3.10 -9.35 10.69
N PHE A 73 3.25 -9.31 9.36
CA PHE A 73 2.57 -10.22 8.43
C PHE A 73 2.87 -11.69 8.75
N ARG A 74 4.12 -12.02 9.11
CA ARG A 74 4.52 -13.38 9.48
C ARG A 74 3.85 -13.87 10.77
N ARG A 75 3.48 -12.96 11.67
CA ARG A 75 2.80 -13.26 12.94
C ARG A 75 1.27 -13.39 12.78
N LEU A 76 0.68 -12.87 11.71
CA LEU A 76 -0.76 -12.95 11.42
C LEU A 76 -1.12 -14.32 10.81
N ARG A 77 -1.17 -15.36 11.65
CA ARG A 77 -1.62 -16.71 11.29
C ARG A 77 -3.07 -16.96 11.68
N ALA A 78 -3.73 -17.84 10.93
CA ALA A 78 -5.07 -18.28 11.27
C ALA A 78 -5.03 -19.14 12.54
N ASN A 79 -6.07 -19.03 13.37
CA ASN A 79 -6.25 -19.93 14.51
C ASN A 79 -7.70 -20.41 14.55
N ILE A 80 -7.90 -21.70 14.27
CA ILE A 80 -9.25 -22.31 14.18
C ILE A 80 -9.97 -22.26 15.53
N ARG A 81 -9.25 -22.18 16.65
CA ARG A 81 -9.84 -22.05 17.99
C ARG A 81 -10.41 -20.66 18.28
N ARG A 82 -10.09 -19.65 17.47
CA ARG A 82 -10.59 -18.26 17.64
C ARG A 82 -11.94 -18.06 16.97
N PRO A 83 -12.79 -17.17 17.51
CA PRO A 83 -14.08 -16.85 16.90
C PRO A 83 -13.90 -16.31 15.47
N ALA A 84 -14.82 -16.69 14.58
CA ALA A 84 -14.74 -16.38 13.15
C ALA A 84 -14.61 -14.87 12.86
N GLN A 85 -15.27 -14.02 13.65
CA GLN A 85 -15.18 -12.56 13.52
C GLN A 85 -13.77 -12.03 13.80
N GLU A 86 -13.06 -12.63 14.76
CA GLU A 86 -11.71 -12.21 15.13
C GLU A 86 -10.68 -12.68 14.11
N ASN A 87 -10.83 -13.91 13.60
CA ASN A 87 -10.03 -14.38 12.47
C ASN A 87 -10.22 -13.51 11.22
N LEU A 88 -11.45 -13.05 10.96
CA LEU A 88 -11.74 -12.14 9.87
C LEU A 88 -11.03 -10.78 10.05
N ARG A 89 -10.99 -10.22 11.27
CA ARG A 89 -10.24 -8.99 11.58
C ARG A 89 -8.73 -9.16 11.36
N ILE A 90 -8.18 -10.30 11.78
CA ILE A 90 -6.76 -10.64 11.57
C ILE A 90 -6.46 -10.75 10.07
N TYR A 91 -7.32 -11.43 9.31
CA TYR A 91 -7.20 -11.55 7.86
C TYR A 91 -7.28 -10.19 7.16
N LEU A 92 -8.17 -9.31 7.62
CA LEU A 92 -8.28 -7.93 7.15
C LEU A 92 -6.99 -7.14 7.37
N GLY A 93 -6.45 -7.18 8.59
CA GLY A 93 -5.17 -6.54 8.90
C GLY A 93 -4.03 -7.08 8.03
N ARG A 94 -4.03 -8.39 7.77
CA ARG A 94 -3.06 -9.04 6.90
C ARG A 94 -3.16 -8.56 5.44
N ILE A 95 -4.37 -8.46 4.89
CA ILE A 95 -4.59 -7.95 3.53
C ILE A 95 -4.15 -6.49 3.46
N PHE A 96 -4.56 -5.67 4.42
CA PHE A 96 -4.22 -4.25 4.46
C PHE A 96 -2.70 -4.07 4.46
N LEU A 97 -1.99 -4.77 5.33
CA LEU A 97 -0.54 -4.70 5.46
C LEU A 97 0.18 -5.14 4.18
N ARG A 98 -0.28 -6.24 3.57
CA ARG A 98 0.24 -6.73 2.28
C ARG A 98 0.00 -5.71 1.16
N ASN A 99 -1.19 -5.14 1.08
CA ASN A 99 -1.50 -4.15 0.05
C ASN A 99 -0.64 -2.90 0.22
N SER A 100 -0.47 -2.43 1.45
CA SER A 100 0.41 -1.29 1.75
C SER A 100 1.86 -1.57 1.38
N LEU A 101 2.35 -2.79 1.61
CA LEU A 101 3.68 -3.23 1.17
C LEU A 101 3.83 -3.24 -0.36
N LEU A 102 2.82 -3.72 -1.07
CA LEU A 102 2.89 -3.86 -2.53
C LEU A 102 2.73 -2.51 -3.24
N SER A 103 1.94 -1.60 -2.70
CA SER A 103 1.84 -0.23 -3.24
C SER A 103 3.11 0.60 -3.00
N LEU A 104 3.91 0.31 -1.96
CA LEU A 104 5.26 0.89 -1.82
C LEU A 104 6.17 0.51 -3.02
N ALA A 105 5.88 -0.54 -3.78
CA ALA A 105 6.63 -0.84 -4.99
C ALA A 105 6.42 0.19 -6.12
N ALA A 106 5.35 0.99 -6.06
CA ALA A 106 5.08 2.06 -7.03
C ALA A 106 5.78 3.39 -6.66
N LEU A 107 6.34 3.50 -5.46
CA LEU A 107 7.03 4.70 -4.97
C LEU A 107 8.23 5.13 -5.82
N PRO A 108 9.07 4.24 -6.37
CA PRO A 108 10.15 4.62 -7.29
C PRO A 108 9.66 5.35 -8.55
N LEU A 109 8.50 4.96 -9.11
CA LEU A 109 7.91 5.64 -10.28
C LEU A 109 7.43 7.05 -9.91
N LEU A 110 6.82 7.18 -8.72
CA LEU A 110 6.41 8.47 -8.17
C LEU A 110 7.62 9.39 -7.88
N ALA A 111 8.71 8.82 -7.38
CA ALA A 111 9.97 9.55 -7.17
C ALA A 111 10.60 9.98 -8.50
N SER A 112 10.54 9.11 -9.53
CA SER A 112 10.97 9.46 -10.89
C SER A 112 10.19 10.66 -11.42
N TYR A 113 8.85 10.64 -11.31
CA TYR A 113 8.01 11.77 -11.70
C TYR A 113 8.39 13.08 -11.01
N ALA A 114 8.70 13.05 -9.70
CA ALA A 114 9.10 14.26 -8.97
C ALA A 114 10.41 14.89 -9.49
N VAL A 115 11.28 14.07 -10.11
CA VAL A 115 12.56 14.52 -10.69
C VAL A 115 12.39 14.91 -12.16
N THR A 116 11.70 14.07 -12.95
CA THR A 116 11.60 14.20 -14.41
C THR A 116 10.41 15.03 -14.87
N HIS A 117 9.39 15.19 -14.01
CA HIS A 117 8.08 15.78 -14.32
C HIS A 117 7.37 15.12 -15.53
N GLN A 118 7.77 13.89 -15.90
CA GLN A 118 7.18 13.20 -17.04
C GLN A 118 5.83 12.57 -16.70
N VAL A 119 4.78 12.98 -17.41
CA VAL A 119 3.40 12.48 -17.20
C VAL A 119 3.33 10.95 -17.35
N PHE A 120 4.19 10.34 -18.17
CA PHE A 120 4.26 8.89 -18.32
C PHE A 120 4.61 8.15 -17.02
N ASP A 121 5.45 8.70 -16.15
CA ASP A 121 5.81 8.10 -14.86
C ASP A 121 4.59 8.06 -13.92
N LEU A 122 3.75 9.09 -13.98
CA LEU A 122 2.51 9.18 -13.22
C LEU A 122 1.47 8.16 -13.73
N VAL A 123 1.32 8.04 -15.05
CA VAL A 123 0.42 7.06 -15.68
C VAL A 123 0.90 5.63 -15.39
N ALA A 124 2.20 5.37 -15.46
CA ALA A 124 2.78 4.08 -15.11
C ALA A 124 2.53 3.73 -13.63
N CYS A 125 2.72 4.69 -12.72
CA CYS A 125 2.41 4.52 -11.30
C CYS A 125 0.93 4.17 -11.07
N ALA A 126 0.01 4.92 -11.70
CA ALA A 126 -1.41 4.65 -11.62
C ALA A 126 -1.76 3.26 -12.19
N GLY A 127 -1.15 2.88 -13.32
CA GLY A 127 -1.32 1.56 -13.93
C GLY A 127 -0.86 0.43 -13.01
N VAL A 128 0.30 0.56 -12.37
CA VAL A 128 0.80 -0.43 -11.39
C VAL A 128 -0.15 -0.55 -10.21
N LEU A 129 -0.62 0.57 -9.63
CA LEU A 129 -1.57 0.55 -8.52
C LEU A 129 -2.91 -0.09 -8.91
N ALA A 130 -3.41 0.19 -10.11
CA ALA A 130 -4.65 -0.42 -10.62
C ALA A 130 -4.49 -1.93 -10.88
N ALA A 131 -3.36 -2.34 -11.48
CA ALA A 131 -3.06 -3.75 -11.71
C ALA A 131 -2.95 -4.52 -10.38
N LEU A 132 -2.28 -3.95 -9.38
CA LEU A 132 -2.20 -4.53 -8.04
C LEU A 132 -3.59 -4.60 -7.39
N ALA A 133 -4.39 -3.54 -7.45
CA ALA A 133 -5.74 -3.53 -6.92
C ALA A 133 -6.61 -4.64 -7.52
N TRP A 134 -6.48 -4.87 -8.84
CA TRP A 134 -7.20 -5.89 -9.57
C TRP A 134 -6.75 -7.31 -9.21
N GLN A 135 -5.45 -7.59 -9.26
CA GLN A 135 -4.89 -8.92 -9.02
C GLN A 135 -5.07 -9.39 -7.56
N LEU A 136 -5.10 -8.43 -6.63
CA LEU A 136 -5.12 -8.71 -5.20
C LEU A 136 -6.53 -8.66 -4.60
N ALA A 137 -7.56 -8.57 -5.45
CA ALA A 137 -8.95 -8.46 -5.03
C ALA A 137 -9.33 -9.62 -4.07
N PRO A 138 -9.75 -9.30 -2.83
CA PRO A 138 -10.03 -10.32 -1.83
C PRO A 138 -11.27 -11.13 -2.22
N SER A 139 -11.15 -12.46 -2.16
CA SER A 139 -12.23 -13.41 -2.46
C SER A 139 -12.52 -14.33 -1.27
N ALA A 140 -13.73 -14.89 -1.22
CA ALA A 140 -14.12 -15.86 -0.20
C ALA A 140 -13.23 -17.13 -0.25
N LYS A 141 -12.83 -17.55 -1.45
CA LYS A 141 -11.90 -18.69 -1.66
C LYS A 141 -10.53 -18.41 -1.04
N SER A 142 -10.01 -17.19 -1.20
CA SER A 142 -8.74 -16.76 -0.61
C SER A 142 -8.79 -16.80 0.93
N TYR A 143 -9.92 -16.43 1.53
CA TYR A 143 -10.13 -16.50 2.98
C TYR A 143 -10.17 -17.95 3.48
N GLN A 144 -10.90 -18.84 2.79
CA GLN A 144 -10.94 -20.26 3.14
C GLN A 144 -9.57 -20.92 3.03
N GLN A 145 -8.83 -20.64 1.96
CA GLN A 145 -7.46 -21.14 1.79
C GLN A 145 -6.51 -20.62 2.88
N TRP A 146 -6.72 -19.40 3.38
CA TRP A 146 -5.95 -18.87 4.49
C TRP A 146 -6.29 -19.54 5.82
N LEU A 147 -7.56 -19.86 6.06
CA LEU A 147 -8.00 -20.56 7.27
C LEU A 147 -7.48 -22.00 7.38
N LEU A 148 -7.28 -22.65 6.22
CA LEU A 148 -6.83 -24.03 6.10
C LEU A 148 -5.30 -24.20 6.08
N ARG A 149 -4.55 -23.09 6.01
CA ARG A 149 -3.07 -23.07 5.98
C ARG A 149 -2.50 -22.57 7.31
#